data_AF-A0A7D9DCA5-F1
#
_entry.id   AF-A0A7D9DCA5-F1
#
_cell.length_a   1.000
_cell.length_b   1.000
_cell.length_c   1.000
_cell.angle_alpha   90.00
_cell.angle_beta   90.00
_cell.angle_gamma   90.00
#
_symmetry.space_group_name_H-M   'P 1'
#
loop_
_entity.id
_entity.type
_entity.pdbx_description
1 polymer ?
#
loop_
_entity_poly.entity_id
_entity_poly.type
_entity_poly.pdbx_seq_one_letter_code
_entity_poly.pdbx_strand_id
1 'polypeptide(L)'
;MSSTMAMLTLMLFFTVFFFGESKKSSDFVGLTLDTEKPIDPGQCGKFNHGEMKLVQDRLGADRVLICTDKNSMFLWKTIDGSSTIGEYFDPALDCSDVVDRVPAATDGFYWINSKALPNVSKIAN
;
A
#
# COMPACT_ATOMS: atom_id res chain seq x y z
N MET A 1 -10.45 13.70 -64.74
CA MET A 1 -10.52 14.23 -63.36
C MET A 1 -10.67 13.06 -62.41
N SER A 2 -10.17 13.17 -61.17
CA SER A 2 -10.47 12.23 -60.06
C SER A 2 -9.54 11.02 -59.89
N SER A 3 -8.27 11.25 -59.52
CA SER A 3 -7.50 10.25 -58.75
C SER A 3 -6.39 10.88 -57.91
N THR A 4 -5.82 12.01 -58.33
CA THR A 4 -4.76 12.70 -57.57
C THR A 4 -5.29 13.52 -56.38
N MET A 5 -6.51 14.07 -56.47
CA MET A 5 -7.09 14.87 -55.37
C MET A 5 -7.55 14.04 -54.16
N ALA A 6 -7.89 12.77 -54.34
CA ALA A 6 -8.35 11.90 -53.24
C ALA A 6 -7.21 11.42 -52.33
N MET A 7 -5.98 11.36 -52.85
CA MET A 7 -4.81 10.91 -52.08
C MET A 7 -4.29 12.01 -51.14
N LEU A 8 -4.36 13.28 -51.55
CA LEU A 8 -3.92 14.41 -50.72
C LEU A 8 -4.86 14.69 -49.53
N THR A 9 -6.17 14.49 -49.68
CA THR A 9 -7.14 14.68 -48.59
C THR A 9 -7.06 13.59 -47.53
N LEU A 10 -6.70 12.36 -47.89
CA LEU A 10 -6.55 11.26 -46.95
C LEU A 10 -5.28 11.41 -46.08
N MET A 11 -4.19 11.94 -46.66
CA MET A 11 -2.95 12.16 -45.93
C MET A 11 -3.03 13.32 -44.92
N LEU A 12 -3.84 14.35 -45.19
CA LEU A 12 -4.05 15.46 -44.26
C LEU A 12 -4.99 15.10 -43.09
N PHE A 13 -5.85 14.10 -43.23
CA PHE A 13 -6.72 13.64 -42.13
C PHE A 13 -5.97 12.77 -41.10
N PHE A 14 -4.94 12.02 -41.54
CA PHE A 14 -4.16 11.18 -40.63
C PHE A 14 -3.19 11.95 -39.74
N THR A 15 -2.76 13.15 -40.15
CA THR A 15 -1.82 13.97 -39.36
C THR A 15 -2.48 14.72 -38.20
N VAL A 16 -3.81 14.83 -38.16
CA VAL A 16 -4.53 15.61 -37.13
C VAL A 16 -4.90 14.77 -35.89
N PHE A 17 -4.89 13.44 -35.98
CA PHE A 17 -5.47 12.58 -34.93
C PHE A 17 -4.50 11.96 -33.91
N PHE A 18 -3.19 12.19 -34.00
CA PHE A 18 -2.22 11.49 -33.13
C PHE A 18 -1.39 12.35 -32.18
N PHE A 19 -1.73 13.62 -31.98
CA PHE A 19 -1.22 14.39 -30.84
C PHE A 19 -2.27 14.45 -29.73
N GLY A 20 -2.61 13.28 -29.20
CA GLY A 20 -3.18 13.20 -27.85
C GLY A 20 -2.06 13.55 -26.88
N GLU A 21 -2.03 14.80 -26.41
CA GLU A 21 -1.17 15.23 -25.32
C GLU A 21 -1.41 14.30 -24.13
N SER A 22 -0.43 13.43 -23.87
CA SER A 22 -0.40 12.64 -22.64
C SER A 22 -0.24 13.62 -21.49
N LYS A 23 -1.33 13.98 -20.81
CA LYS A 23 -1.27 14.74 -19.57
C LYS A 23 -0.52 13.92 -18.54
N LYS A 24 0.77 14.17 -18.40
CA LYS A 24 1.63 13.58 -17.39
C LYS A 24 1.30 14.24 -16.04
N SER A 25 0.26 13.74 -15.37
CA SER A 25 -0.04 14.12 -13.98
C SER A 25 0.91 13.34 -13.08
N SER A 26 2.03 13.96 -12.71
CA SER A 26 2.93 13.43 -11.70
C SER A 26 2.72 14.23 -10.43
N ASP A 27 1.64 13.93 -9.71
CA ASP A 27 1.46 14.46 -8.36
C ASP A 27 2.42 13.73 -7.44
N PHE A 28 3.41 14.46 -6.94
CA PHE A 28 4.34 13.95 -5.94
C PHE A 28 3.61 13.86 -4.59
N VAL A 29 3.51 12.64 -4.03
CA VAL A 29 2.96 12.44 -2.70
C VAL A 29 4.06 12.69 -1.68
N GLY A 30 4.00 13.83 -0.99
CA GLY A 30 4.86 14.12 0.15
C GLY A 30 4.35 13.41 1.41
N LEU A 31 5.16 12.55 2.00
CA LEU A 31 4.86 11.90 3.28
C LEU A 31 5.52 12.68 4.41
N THR A 32 4.81 12.83 5.52
CA THR A 32 5.30 13.47 6.75
C THR A 32 5.06 12.57 7.94
N LEU A 33 6.01 12.53 8.87
CA LEU A 33 5.89 11.78 10.11
C LEU A 33 5.15 12.64 11.14
N ASP A 34 4.14 12.08 11.79
CA ASP A 34 3.51 12.70 12.95
C ASP A 34 4.48 12.63 14.14
N THR A 35 5.01 13.78 14.57
CA THR A 35 5.98 13.84 15.67
C THR A 35 5.36 13.61 17.04
N GLU A 36 4.04 13.78 17.19
CA GLU A 36 3.34 13.50 18.46
C GLU A 36 2.98 12.02 18.57
N LYS A 37 2.68 11.37 17.44
CA LYS A 37 2.29 9.95 17.38
C LYS A 37 3.00 9.20 16.24
N PRO A 38 4.33 9.05 16.31
CA PRO A 38 5.12 8.53 15.19
C PRO A 38 4.81 7.09 14.82
N ILE A 39 4.29 6.28 15.75
CA ILE A 39 3.99 4.86 15.52
C ILE A 39 2.53 4.60 15.12
N ASP A 40 1.64 5.59 15.24
CA ASP A 40 0.19 5.41 15.09
C ASP A 40 -0.31 5.96 13.75
N PRO A 41 -0.53 5.11 12.73
CA PRO A 41 -1.12 5.55 11.46
C PRO A 41 -2.62 5.86 11.58
N GLY A 42 -3.25 5.64 12.73
CA GLY A 42 -4.69 5.63 12.90
C GLY A 42 -5.34 4.37 12.31
N GLN A 43 -6.66 4.36 12.18
CA GLN A 43 -7.37 3.22 11.62
C GLN A 43 -7.29 3.22 10.08
N CYS A 44 -7.01 2.05 9.51
CA CYS A 44 -7.21 1.79 8.10
C CYS A 44 -8.66 1.34 7.88
N GLY A 45 -9.33 1.97 6.92
CA GLY A 45 -10.74 1.75 6.63
C GLY A 45 -11.10 2.14 5.20
N LYS A 46 -12.37 1.98 4.87
CA LYS A 46 -12.88 2.27 3.52
C LYS A 46 -12.62 3.69 3.04
N PHE A 47 -12.70 4.67 3.96
CA PHE A 47 -12.58 6.10 3.62
C PHE A 47 -11.15 6.55 3.32
N ASN A 48 -10.15 5.82 3.82
CA ASN A 48 -8.75 6.11 3.58
C ASN A 48 -8.02 4.95 2.88
N HIS A 49 -8.77 4.14 2.14
CA HIS A 49 -8.19 3.12 1.28
C HIS A 49 -7.25 3.77 0.24
N GLY A 50 -6.03 3.24 0.12
CA GLY A 50 -4.97 3.79 -0.73
C GLY A 50 -4.20 4.95 -0.10
N GLU A 51 -4.60 5.45 1.08
CA GLU A 51 -3.81 6.43 1.82
C GLU A 51 -2.45 5.83 2.18
N MET A 52 -1.39 6.62 2.00
CA MET A 52 -0.04 6.28 2.43
C MET A 52 0.33 7.12 3.65
N LYS A 53 1.01 6.49 4.63
CA LYS A 53 1.48 7.16 5.83
C LYS A 53 2.93 6.78 6.14
N LEU A 54 3.69 7.76 6.62
CA LEU A 54 5.00 7.54 7.21
C LEU A 54 4.82 7.35 8.71
N VAL A 55 5.33 6.23 9.23
CA VAL A 55 5.33 5.89 10.66
C VAL A 55 6.70 5.37 11.07
N GLN A 56 6.93 5.22 12.36
CA GLN A 56 8.04 4.47 12.92
C GLN A 56 7.57 3.07 13.33
N ASP A 57 8.37 2.06 13.03
CA ASP A 57 8.18 0.70 13.55
C ASP A 57 8.59 0.61 15.03
N ARG A 58 8.36 -0.55 15.65
CA ARG A 58 8.71 -0.81 17.05
C ARG A 58 10.21 -0.66 17.37
N LEU A 59 11.08 -0.67 16.36
CA LEU A 59 12.52 -0.46 16.50
C LEU A 59 12.92 1.00 16.24
N GLY A 60 11.96 1.87 15.94
CA GLY A 60 12.17 3.28 15.65
C GLY A 60 12.60 3.56 14.20
N ALA A 61 12.53 2.57 13.30
CA ALA A 61 12.86 2.77 11.90
C ALA A 61 11.63 3.27 11.12
N ASP A 62 11.85 4.23 10.23
CA ASP A 62 10.80 4.80 9.40
C ASP A 62 10.27 3.77 8.39
N ARG A 63 8.95 3.66 8.30
CA ARG A 63 8.21 2.77 7.39
C ARG A 63 7.11 3.54 6.67
N VAL A 64 6.96 3.23 5.38
CA VAL A 64 5.82 3.71 4.60
C VAL A 64 4.76 2.61 4.56
N LEU A 65 3.58 2.95 5.09
CA LEU A 65 2.40 2.12 5.07
C LEU A 65 1.45 2.58 3.99
N ILE A 66 0.67 1.64 3.45
CA ILE A 66 -0.48 1.87 2.59
C ILE A 66 -1.70 1.14 3.17
N CYS A 67 -2.83 1.84 3.24
CA CYS A 67 -4.09 1.24 3.66
C CYS A 67 -4.66 0.41 2.51
N THR A 68 -4.74 -0.91 2.69
CA THR A 68 -5.21 -1.85 1.64
C THR A 68 -6.38 -2.66 2.15
N ASP A 69 -7.20 -3.16 1.24
CA ASP A 69 -8.19 -4.19 1.56
C ASP A 69 -7.66 -5.61 1.24
N LYS A 70 -7.99 -6.58 2.09
CA LYS A 70 -7.83 -8.01 1.81
C LYS A 70 -9.01 -8.75 2.40
N ASN A 71 -9.79 -9.46 1.58
CA ASN A 71 -10.99 -10.20 2.01
C ASN A 71 -11.95 -9.33 2.85
N SER A 72 -12.22 -8.10 2.39
CA SER A 72 -13.08 -7.12 3.07
C SER A 72 -12.54 -6.59 4.41
N MET A 73 -11.29 -6.85 4.75
CA MET A 73 -10.60 -6.25 5.90
C MET A 73 -9.62 -5.17 5.43
N PHE A 74 -9.76 -3.96 5.99
CA PHE A 74 -8.84 -2.85 5.75
C PHE A 74 -7.68 -2.94 6.74
N LEU A 75 -6.46 -3.06 6.24
CA LEU A 75 -5.24 -3.23 7.02
C LEU A 75 -4.12 -2.37 6.46
N TRP A 76 -3.32 -1.80 7.36
CA TRP A 76 -2.07 -1.17 6.99
C TRP A 76 -1.06 -2.22 6.56
N LYS A 77 -0.39 -2.00 5.43
CA LYS A 77 0.71 -2.84 4.96
C LYS A 77 1.89 -1.98 4.55
N THR A 78 3.09 -2.51 4.68
CA THR A 78 4.27 -1.86 4.14
C THR A 78 4.28 -1.96 2.61
N ILE A 79 4.84 -0.93 1.97
CA ILE A 79 5.02 -0.93 0.51
C ILE A 79 6.20 -1.79 0.04
N ASP A 80 7.15 -2.06 0.93
CA ASP A 80 8.34 -2.89 0.66
C ASP A 80 8.07 -4.40 0.84
N GLY A 81 6.86 -4.76 1.26
CA GLY A 81 6.44 -6.15 1.48
C GLY A 81 6.96 -6.76 2.78
N SER A 82 7.62 -5.99 3.64
CA SER A 82 8.02 -6.46 4.97
C SER A 82 6.81 -6.76 5.85
N SER A 83 6.94 -7.74 6.75
CA SER A 83 5.86 -8.10 7.66
C SER A 83 5.53 -6.97 8.63
N THR A 84 4.25 -6.71 8.84
CA THR A 84 3.73 -5.78 9.86
C THR A 84 3.36 -6.47 11.17
N ILE A 85 3.45 -7.81 11.23
CA ILE A 85 2.99 -8.57 12.39
C ILE A 85 3.79 -8.21 13.64
N GLY A 86 3.07 -7.86 14.70
CA GLY A 86 3.65 -7.48 15.99
C GLY A 86 4.11 -6.02 16.03
N GLU A 87 3.74 -5.21 15.04
CA GLU A 87 3.83 -3.75 15.11
C GLU A 87 2.60 -3.16 15.82
N TYR A 88 2.69 -1.90 16.28
CA TYR A 88 1.58 -1.23 16.98
C TYR A 88 0.28 -1.23 16.16
N PHE A 89 0.41 -1.03 14.85
CA PHE A 89 -0.70 -0.94 13.90
C PHE A 89 -1.16 -2.31 13.34
N ASP A 90 -0.47 -3.39 13.68
CA ASP A 90 -0.83 -4.77 13.31
C ASP A 90 -0.32 -5.75 14.39
N PRO A 91 -0.89 -5.68 15.61
CA PRO A 91 -0.44 -6.49 16.73
C PRO A 91 -0.75 -7.97 16.51
N ALA A 92 0.15 -8.84 16.97
CA ALA A 92 -0.06 -10.28 16.93
C ALA A 92 -0.97 -10.76 18.07
N LEU A 93 -1.49 -11.99 17.98
CA LEU A 93 -2.33 -12.56 19.05
C LEU A 93 -1.54 -12.83 20.33
N ASP A 94 -0.35 -13.40 20.17
CA ASP A 94 0.62 -13.70 21.22
C ASP A 94 2.03 -13.87 20.60
N CYS A 95 3.04 -14.13 21.43
CA CYS A 95 4.41 -14.31 20.95
C CYS A 95 4.57 -15.52 20.02
N SER A 96 3.76 -16.57 20.19
CA SER A 96 3.80 -17.75 19.32
C SER A 96 3.26 -17.41 17.93
N ASP A 97 2.20 -16.58 17.85
CA ASP A 97 1.65 -16.07 16.60
C ASP A 97 2.67 -15.24 15.80
N VAL A 98 3.54 -14.47 16.49
CA VAL A 98 4.65 -13.76 15.84
C VAL A 98 5.60 -14.73 15.15
N VAL A 99 6.11 -15.73 15.88
CA VAL A 99 7.06 -16.72 15.34
C VAL A 99 6.43 -17.52 14.21
N ASP A 100 5.16 -17.88 14.35
CA ASP A 100 4.42 -18.65 13.35
C ASP A 100 4.19 -17.89 12.04
N ARG A 101 3.95 -16.57 12.11
CA ARG A 101 3.65 -15.73 10.94
C ARG A 101 4.88 -15.07 10.36
N VAL A 102 5.94 -14.93 11.16
CA VAL A 102 7.21 -14.34 10.77
C VAL A 102 8.33 -15.28 11.20
N PRO A 103 8.65 -16.32 10.41
CA PRO A 103 9.69 -17.29 10.78
C PRO A 103 11.09 -16.68 10.96
N ALA A 104 11.33 -15.50 10.39
CA ALA A 104 12.55 -14.72 10.56
C ALA A 104 12.49 -13.74 11.76
N ALA A 105 11.45 -13.82 12.60
CA ALA A 105 11.36 -13.04 13.82
C ALA A 105 12.56 -13.34 14.72
N THR A 106 13.03 -12.30 15.39
CA THR A 106 14.13 -12.37 16.35
C THR A 106 13.59 -12.05 17.73
N ASP A 107 14.31 -12.44 18.78
CA ASP A 107 13.93 -12.09 20.14
C ASP A 107 13.86 -10.56 20.30
N GLY A 108 12.79 -10.06 20.91
CA GLY A 108 12.58 -8.62 21.07
C GLY A 108 11.17 -8.27 21.54
N PHE A 109 10.89 -6.96 21.56
CA PHE A 109 9.57 -6.44 21.90
C PHE A 109 8.63 -6.50 20.68
N TYR A 110 7.41 -6.95 20.92
CA TYR A 110 6.33 -7.04 19.94
C TYR A 110 5.03 -6.54 20.55
N TRP A 111 4.18 -5.91 19.75
CA TRP A 111 2.84 -5.51 20.14
C TRP A 111 1.88 -6.69 20.04
N ILE A 112 1.24 -7.01 21.16
CA ILE A 112 0.33 -8.14 21.29
C ILE A 112 -1.07 -7.65 21.65
N ASN A 113 -2.09 -8.23 21.04
CA ASN A 113 -3.49 -7.99 21.35
C ASN A 113 -4.24 -9.31 21.38
N SER A 114 -4.80 -9.68 22.54
CA SER A 114 -5.53 -10.95 22.73
C SER A 114 -6.82 -11.06 21.90
N LYS A 115 -7.23 -9.98 21.22
CA LYS A 115 -8.37 -9.95 20.29
C LYS A 115 -7.94 -9.91 18.82
N ALA A 116 -6.63 -9.91 18.53
CA ALA A 116 -6.13 -9.98 17.16
C ALA A 116 -6.52 -11.31 16.51
N LEU A 117 -6.61 -11.31 15.18
CA LEU A 117 -6.93 -12.53 14.47
C LEU A 117 -5.75 -13.50 14.50
N PRO A 118 -5.97 -14.77 14.90
CA PRO A 118 -4.96 -15.82 14.83
C PRO A 118 -4.54 -16.10 13.39
N ASN A 119 -3.37 -16.71 13.22
CA ASN A 119 -2.91 -17.18 11.92
C ASN A 119 -3.92 -18.15 11.25
N VAL A 120 -4.68 -17.64 10.28
CA VAL A 120 -5.74 -18.37 9.57
C VAL A 120 -5.18 -19.56 8.76
N SER A 121 -3.89 -19.55 8.39
CA SER A 121 -3.28 -20.68 7.66
C SER A 121 -3.16 -21.95 8.50
N LYS A 122 -3.29 -21.87 9.83
CA LYS A 122 -3.28 -23.03 10.73
C LYS A 122 -4.67 -23.52 11.15
N ILE A 123 -5.73 -22.75 10.90
CA ILE A 123 -7.11 -23.08 11.32
C ILE A 123 -7.81 -24.00 10.30
N ALA A 124 -7.26 -24.08 9.08
CA ALA A 124 -7.83 -24.86 7.98
C ALA A 124 -7.32 -26.31 7.88
N ASN A 125 -6.66 -26.84 8.92
CA ASN A 125 -6.18 -28.23 9.01
C ASN A 125 -6.81 -28.97 10.19
#